data_AF-J2T3X1-F1
#
_entry.id   AF-J2T3X1-F1
#
_cell.length_a   1.000
_cell.length_b   1.000
_cell.length_c   1.000
_cell.angle_alpha   90.00
_cell.angle_beta   90.00
_cell.angle_gamma   90.00
#
_symmetry.space_group_name_H-M   'P 1'
#
loop_
_entity.id
_entity.type
_entity.pdbx_description
1 polymer ?
#
loop_
_entity_poly.entity_id
_entity_poly.type
_entity_poly.pdbx_seq_one_letter_code
_entity_poly.pdbx_strand_id
1 'polypeptide(L)'
;MKPIRTLLLQASGLLFAGLACAAPQHAVTLYNEPPKYPADFKHFDYVNPDAPKGGIFRQAGFGGFDSLNPFISKGVPADDIGMIYDTLAKQGLDEPFTEYGFF
;
A
#
# COMPACT_ATOMS: atom_id res chain seq x y z
N MET A 1 -22.24 -15.41 -51.48
CA MET A 1 -21.18 -16.26 -50.87
C MET A 1 -20.19 -15.46 -49.98
N LYS A 2 -20.65 -14.45 -49.21
CA LYS A 2 -19.80 -13.64 -48.30
C LYS A 2 -20.12 -13.69 -46.78
N PRO A 3 -21.17 -14.37 -46.23
CA PRO A 3 -21.50 -14.24 -44.81
C PRO A 3 -20.63 -15.09 -43.87
N ILE A 4 -20.08 -16.22 -44.34
CA ILE A 4 -19.31 -17.17 -43.50
C ILE A 4 -17.94 -16.61 -43.10
N ARG A 5 -17.27 -15.86 -44.00
CA ARG A 5 -15.98 -15.21 -43.69
C ARG A 5 -16.13 -14.09 -42.65
N THR A 6 -17.24 -13.36 -42.70
CA THR A 6 -17.54 -12.30 -41.73
C THR A 6 -17.85 -12.87 -40.35
N LEU A 7 -18.54 -14.02 -40.28
CA LEU A 7 -18.85 -14.69 -39.02
C LEU A 7 -17.60 -15.30 -38.36
N LEU A 8 -16.69 -15.88 -39.15
CA LEU A 8 -15.41 -16.41 -38.67
C LEU A 8 -14.47 -15.31 -38.14
N LEU A 9 -14.45 -14.13 -38.78
CA LEU A 9 -13.67 -12.99 -38.29
C LEU A 9 -14.20 -12.44 -36.95
N GLN A 10 -15.52 -12.42 -36.76
CA GLN A 10 -16.13 -11.98 -35.49
C GLN A 10 -15.91 -12.98 -34.35
N ALA A 11 -15.95 -14.29 -34.64
CA ALA A 11 -15.67 -15.33 -33.66
C ALA A 11 -14.20 -15.30 -33.15
N SER A 12 -13.24 -14.95 -34.02
CA SER A 12 -11.84 -14.74 -33.60
C SER A 12 -11.64 -13.51 -32.71
N GLY A 13 -12.46 -12.46 -32.87
CA GLY A 13 -12.38 -11.26 -32.01
C GLY A 13 -12.85 -11.52 -30.57
N LEU A 14 -13.82 -12.41 -30.37
CA LEU A 14 -14.33 -12.80 -29.06
C LEU A 14 -13.37 -13.73 -28.28
N LEU A 15 -12.51 -14.47 -28.96
CA LEU A 15 -11.49 -15.33 -28.32
C LEU A 15 -10.28 -14.54 -27.74
N PHE A 16 -10.12 -13.28 -28.13
CA PHE A 16 -9.06 -12.39 -27.62
C PHE A 16 -9.50 -11.52 -26.43
N ALA A 17 -10.77 -11.62 -26.01
CA ALA A 17 -11.22 -11.06 -24.74
C ALA A 17 -10.68 -11.94 -23.60
N GLY A 18 -9.38 -11.85 -23.33
CA GLY A 18 -8.76 -12.48 -22.18
C GLY A 18 -9.51 -12.04 -20.92
N LEU A 19 -9.96 -13.01 -20.12
CA LEU A 19 -10.43 -12.77 -18.76
C LEU A 19 -9.34 -11.96 -18.05
N ALA A 20 -9.60 -10.68 -17.77
CA ALA A 20 -8.79 -9.89 -16.87
C ALA A 20 -8.98 -10.50 -15.47
N CYS A 21 -8.17 -11.50 -15.14
CA CYS A 21 -8.12 -12.08 -13.82
C CYS A 21 -7.17 -11.21 -12.99
N ALA A 22 -7.71 -10.16 -12.37
CA ALA A 22 -7.01 -9.42 -11.34
C ALA A 22 -6.97 -10.31 -10.08
N ALA A 23 -5.90 -11.10 -9.94
CA ALA A 23 -5.67 -11.88 -8.74
C ALA A 23 -5.44 -10.91 -7.55
N PRO A 24 -5.86 -11.27 -6.32
CA PRO A 24 -5.53 -10.49 -5.13
C PRO A 24 -4.02 -10.28 -5.03
N GLN A 25 -3.59 -9.02 -4.89
CA GLN A 25 -2.19 -8.66 -4.66
C GLN A 25 -2.03 -8.26 -3.19
N HIS A 26 -0.95 -8.71 -2.55
CA HIS A 26 -0.66 -8.39 -1.14
C HIS A 26 0.03 -7.02 -0.97
N ALA A 27 0.55 -6.47 -2.07
CA ALA A 27 1.25 -5.20 -2.09
C ALA A 27 0.92 -4.42 -3.38
N VAL A 28 1.02 -3.10 -3.29
CA VAL A 28 0.93 -2.18 -4.43
C VAL A 28 2.29 -1.52 -4.59
N THR A 29 2.92 -1.72 -5.75
CA THR A 29 4.16 -1.03 -6.12
C THR A 29 3.89 0.05 -7.16
N LEU A 30 4.73 1.08 -7.22
CA LEU A 30 4.55 2.17 -8.17
C LEU A 30 4.75 1.74 -9.63
N TYR A 31 5.67 0.82 -9.91
CA TYR A 31 6.07 0.44 -11.27
C TYR A 31 5.61 -0.97 -11.69
N ASN A 32 4.74 -1.62 -10.91
CA ASN A 32 4.33 -3.03 -11.09
C ASN A 32 5.49 -4.04 -11.08
N GLU A 33 6.62 -3.66 -10.51
CA GLU A 33 7.72 -4.55 -10.16
C GLU A 33 7.30 -5.56 -9.07
N PRO A 34 7.95 -6.73 -9.00
CA PRO A 34 7.75 -7.63 -7.87
C PRO A 34 8.09 -6.91 -6.55
N PRO A 35 7.21 -6.93 -5.54
CA PRO A 35 7.51 -6.35 -4.23
C PRO A 35 8.66 -7.11 -3.56
N LYS A 36 9.44 -6.43 -2.72
CA LYS A 36 10.55 -7.06 -2.00
C LYS A 36 10.08 -8.21 -1.11
N TYR A 37 8.97 -8.03 -0.39
CA TYR A 37 8.47 -8.98 0.58
C TYR A 37 7.44 -9.93 -0.04
N PRO A 38 7.53 -11.26 0.21
CA PRO A 38 6.55 -12.24 -0.26
C PRO A 38 5.22 -12.09 0.49
N ALA A 39 4.13 -12.63 -0.06
CA ALA A 39 2.78 -12.46 0.50
C ALA A 39 2.58 -12.97 1.93
N ASP A 40 3.44 -13.88 2.40
CA ASP A 40 3.38 -14.54 3.70
C ASP A 40 4.41 -14.01 4.71
N PHE A 41 5.14 -12.93 4.36
CA PHE A 41 6.10 -12.30 5.26
C PHE A 41 5.44 -11.85 6.58
N LYS A 42 6.22 -11.85 7.67
CA LYS A 42 5.70 -11.57 9.03
C LYS A 42 6.12 -10.22 9.59
N HIS A 43 7.22 -9.68 9.08
CA HIS A 43 7.76 -8.39 9.47
C HIS A 43 8.70 -7.90 8.37
N PHE A 44 8.92 -6.59 8.33
CA PHE A 44 9.97 -6.02 7.50
C PHE A 44 11.36 -6.45 8.00
N ASP A 45 12.37 -6.48 7.13
CA ASP A 45 13.75 -6.87 7.45
C ASP A 45 14.39 -5.95 8.49
N TYR A 46 13.95 -4.69 8.53
CA TYR A 46 14.44 -3.67 9.46
C TYR A 46 13.76 -3.71 10.84
N VAL A 47 12.84 -4.65 11.07
CA VAL A 47 12.15 -4.83 12.35
C VAL A 47 12.88 -5.87 13.18
N ASN A 48 13.14 -5.56 14.45
CA ASN A 48 13.49 -6.56 15.45
C ASN A 48 12.20 -7.20 16.02
N PRO A 49 11.85 -8.45 15.65
CA PRO A 49 10.62 -9.09 16.13
C PRO A 49 10.65 -9.33 17.64
N ASP A 50 11.83 -9.52 18.23
CA ASP A 50 12.05 -9.75 19.66
C ASP A 50 12.26 -8.44 20.45
N ALA A 51 11.90 -7.29 19.87
CA ALA A 51 12.03 -6.01 20.54
C ALA A 51 11.26 -6.01 21.88
N PRO A 52 11.92 -5.67 23.00
CA PRO A 52 11.28 -5.65 24.31
C PRO A 52 10.09 -4.68 24.29
N LYS A 53 8.96 -5.10 24.86
CA LYS A 53 7.74 -4.30 24.92
C LYS A 53 7.64 -3.58 26.26
N GLY A 54 7.15 -2.34 26.23
CA GLY A 54 6.97 -1.50 27.41
C GLY A 54 8.08 -0.46 27.62
N GLY A 55 8.03 0.22 28.76
CA GLY A 55 8.88 1.38 29.06
C GLY A 55 8.24 2.72 28.70
N ILE A 56 8.98 3.82 28.92
CA ILE A 56 8.54 5.18 28.58
C ILE A 56 9.53 5.77 27.58
N PHE A 57 9.07 6.02 26.37
CA PHE A 57 9.78 6.82 25.38
C PHE A 57 9.53 8.30 25.65
N ARG A 58 10.59 9.09 25.82
CA ARG A 58 10.52 10.54 26.02
C ARG A 58 11.25 11.23 24.88
N GLN A 59 10.51 11.92 24.03
CA GLN A 59 11.02 12.67 22.88
C GLN A 59 10.73 14.16 23.07
N ALA A 60 11.68 15.01 22.67
CA ALA A 60 11.45 16.44 22.59
C ALA A 60 10.77 16.77 21.26
N GLY A 61 9.75 17.65 21.31
CA GLY A 61 9.18 18.26 20.11
C GLY A 61 9.90 19.56 19.76
N PHE A 62 9.78 20.01 18.52
CA PHE A 62 10.33 21.29 18.06
C PHE A 62 9.21 22.33 17.91
N GLY A 63 9.34 23.46 18.63
CA GLY A 63 8.30 24.50 18.62
C GLY A 63 7.13 24.18 19.56
N GLY A 64 5.90 24.50 19.15
CA GLY A 64 4.68 24.23 19.91
C GLY A 64 3.50 23.92 18.99
N PHE A 65 2.44 23.34 19.54
CA PHE A 65 1.22 22.98 18.82
C PHE A 65 0.00 23.70 19.41
N ASP A 66 -1.02 23.91 18.59
CA ASP A 66 -2.31 24.49 19.00
C ASP A 66 -3.53 23.65 18.56
N SER A 67 -3.28 22.55 17.84
CA SER A 67 -4.30 21.62 17.36
C SER A 67 -3.89 20.16 17.58
N LEU A 68 -4.88 19.31 17.87
CA LEU A 68 -4.75 17.85 17.87
C LEU A 68 -5.41 17.20 16.66
N ASN A 69 -5.90 18.00 15.70
CA ASN A 69 -6.45 17.52 14.44
C ASN A 69 -5.44 17.81 13.31
N PRO A 70 -4.78 16.79 12.73
CA PRO A 70 -3.80 16.99 11.66
C PRO A 70 -4.42 17.23 10.27
N PHE A 71 -5.75 17.19 10.13
CA PHE A 71 -6.43 17.23 8.83
C PHE A 71 -7.06 18.59 8.50
N ILE A 72 -6.82 19.63 9.31
CA ILE A 72 -7.32 20.99 9.10
C ILE A 72 -6.28 21.87 8.43
N SER A 73 -6.72 22.87 7.66
CA SER A 73 -5.82 23.76 6.92
C SER A 73 -5.14 24.84 7.78
N LYS A 74 -5.59 25.07 9.02
CA LYS A 74 -5.07 26.10 9.93
C LYS A 74 -4.78 25.53 11.31
N GLY A 75 -3.69 25.97 11.91
CA GLY A 75 -3.18 25.46 13.19
C GLY A 75 -1.91 24.63 12.97
N VAL A 76 -1.20 24.38 14.06
CA VAL A 76 0.00 23.54 14.10
C VAL A 76 -0.37 22.24 14.83
N PRO A 77 -0.37 21.08 14.14
CA PRO A 77 -0.65 19.80 14.79
C PRO A 77 0.49 19.42 15.74
N ALA A 78 0.16 18.65 16.79
CA ALA A 78 1.17 18.06 17.66
C ALA A 78 2.10 17.11 16.88
N ASP A 79 3.38 17.12 17.21
CA ASP A 79 4.37 16.15 16.70
C ASP A 79 3.88 14.71 16.98
N ASP A 80 4.13 13.82 16.03
CA ASP A 80 3.77 12.39 16.08
C ASP A 80 2.27 12.08 16.30
N ILE A 81 1.35 13.06 16.15
CA ILE A 81 -0.10 12.83 16.26
C ILE A 81 -0.61 11.83 15.21
N GLY A 82 0.16 11.54 14.16
CA GLY A 82 -0.16 10.48 13.19
C GLY A 82 -0.16 9.08 13.79
N MET A 83 0.51 8.82 14.92
CA MET A 83 0.60 7.48 15.53
C MET A 83 -0.72 6.93 16.06
N ILE A 84 -1.75 7.78 16.21
CA ILE A 84 -3.09 7.36 16.65
C ILE A 84 -4.08 7.13 15.50
N TYR A 85 -3.61 7.28 14.25
CA TYR A 85 -4.42 7.09 13.04
C TYR A 85 -3.82 5.98 12.17
N ASP A 86 -4.69 5.15 11.61
CA ASP A 86 -4.30 4.10 10.68
C ASP A 86 -4.65 4.46 9.23
N THR A 87 -3.83 3.94 8.31
CA THR A 87 -4.06 3.96 6.86
C THR A 87 -4.51 2.57 6.38
N LEU A 88 -5.04 2.48 5.16
CA LEU A 88 -5.46 1.19 4.59
C LEU A 88 -4.27 0.24 4.32
N ALA A 89 -3.12 0.82 3.98
CA ALA A 89 -1.88 0.11 3.70
C ALA A 89 -0.70 0.85 4.35
N LYS A 90 0.43 0.16 4.51
CA LYS A 90 1.65 0.67 5.12
C LYS A 90 2.82 0.62 4.15
N GLN A 91 3.49 1.76 4.00
CA GLN A 91 4.68 1.86 3.17
C GLN A 91 5.86 1.11 3.78
N GLY A 92 6.54 0.30 2.97
CA GLY A 92 7.85 -0.27 3.30
C GLY A 92 8.94 0.81 3.27
N LEU A 93 9.68 0.99 4.36
CA LEU A 93 10.71 2.04 4.48
C LEU A 93 12.01 1.73 3.74
N ASP A 94 12.17 0.50 3.28
CA ASP A 94 13.33 -0.01 2.55
C ASP A 94 13.03 -0.29 1.07
N GLU A 95 11.91 0.23 0.57
CA GLU A 95 11.50 0.22 -0.82
C GLU A 95 11.11 1.65 -1.26
N PRO A 96 11.23 2.00 -2.56
CA PRO A 96 10.93 3.37 -3.01
C PRO A 96 9.47 3.77 -2.80
N PHE A 97 8.54 2.97 -3.33
CA PHE A 97 7.10 3.24 -3.29
C PHE A 97 6.33 1.91 -3.35
N THR A 98 6.41 1.14 -2.25
CA THR A 98 5.66 -0.10 -2.06
C THR A 98 4.79 -0.01 -0.81
N GLU A 99 3.51 -0.28 -0.97
CA GLU A 99 2.49 -0.30 0.08
C GLU A 99 2.02 -1.73 0.34
N TYR A 100 2.01 -2.16 1.59
CA TYR A 100 1.55 -3.48 2.01
C TYR A 100 0.24 -3.38 2.80
N GLY A 101 -0.64 -4.37 2.68
CA GLY A 101 -1.82 -4.45 3.55
C GLY A 101 -1.43 -4.48 5.02
N PHE A 102 -2.17 -3.73 5.85
CA PHE A 102 -1.95 -3.71 7.30
C PHE A 102 -2.27 -5.10 7.90
N PHE A 103 -1.40 -5.60 8.78
CA PHE A 103 -1.46 -6.92 9.40
C PHE A 103 -1.91 -6.88 10.87
#